data_AF-A0A385XUA6-F1
#
_entry.id   AF-A0A385XUA6-F1
#
_cell.length_a   1.000
_cell.length_b   1.000
_cell.length_c   1.000
_cell.angle_alpha   90.00
_cell.angle_beta   90.00
_cell.angle_gamma   90.00
#
_symmetry.space_group_name_H-M   'P 1'
#
loop_
_entity.id
_entity.type
_entity.pdbx_description
1 polymer ?
#
loop_
_entity_poly.entity_id
_entity_poly.type
_entity_poly.pdbx_seq_one_letter_code
_entity_poly.pdbx_strand_id
1 'polypeptide(L)'
;MRDIKKFLQKLRPVQLIVLFYLLAVVVSVILLSLPFVTKPGVKWTFIDALFTSVSAVSVTGLSVITISDTFTTAGIIVLALILQLGGLGIMALGTFVWIITGKKIGLQRRRLIMADHNQ
;
A
#
# COMPACT_ATOMS: atom_id res chain seq x y z
N MET A 1 -0.72 -18.59 11.82
CA MET A 1 0.40 -17.86 11.18
C MET A 1 1.18 -18.69 10.14
N ARG A 2 1.32 -20.01 10.30
CA ARG A 2 2.09 -20.88 9.38
C ARG A 2 1.45 -21.02 7.99
N ASP A 3 0.12 -20.98 7.91
CA ASP A 3 -0.63 -21.18 6.66
C ASP A 3 -0.64 -19.93 5.77
N ILE A 4 -0.66 -18.74 6.37
CA ILE A 4 -0.51 -17.45 5.66
C ILE A 4 0.83 -17.39 4.94
N LYS A 5 1.92 -17.83 5.58
CA LYS A 5 3.25 -17.89 4.95
C LYS A 5 3.28 -18.84 3.75
N LYS A 6 2.65 -20.02 3.86
CA LYS A 6 2.59 -20.99 2.75
C LYS A 6 1.76 -20.48 1.57
N PHE A 7 0.68 -19.74 1.84
CA PHE A 7 -0.14 -19.11 0.80
C PHE A 7 0.62 -17.99 0.08
N LEU A 8 1.28 -17.11 0.82
CA LEU A 8 2.07 -16.00 0.26
C LEU A 8 3.24 -16.48 -0.61
N GLN A 9 3.85 -17.63 -0.31
CA GLN A 9 4.93 -18.23 -1.10
C GLN A 9 4.49 -18.78 -2.46
N LYS A 10 3.20 -19.07 -2.65
CA LYS A 10 2.66 -19.54 -3.94
C LYS A 10 2.29 -18.39 -4.88
N LEU A 11 2.18 -17.15 -4.37
CA LEU A 11 1.77 -16.00 -5.16
C LEU A 11 2.94 -15.44 -5.97
N ARG A 12 2.67 -15.06 -7.22
CA ARG A 12 3.64 -14.33 -8.04
C ARG A 12 3.89 -12.94 -7.42
N PRO A 13 5.09 -12.36 -7.56
CA PRO A 13 5.40 -11.04 -7.01
C PRO A 13 4.36 -9.96 -7.36
N VAL A 14 3.86 -9.98 -8.61
CA VAL A 14 2.80 -9.07 -9.08
C VAL A 14 1.49 -9.25 -8.30
N GLN A 15 1.08 -10.50 -8.02
CA GLN A 15 -0.15 -10.77 -7.26
C GLN A 15 -0.04 -10.26 -5.82
N LEU A 16 1.16 -10.34 -5.23
CA LEU A 16 1.42 -9.84 -3.89
C LEU A 16 1.33 -8.31 -3.83
N ILE A 17 1.81 -7.61 -4.86
CA ILE A 17 1.66 -6.16 -5.01
C ILE A 17 0.18 -5.78 -5.14
N VAL A 18 -0.57 -6.46 -6.01
CA VAL A 18 -2.02 -6.20 -6.19
C VAL A 18 -2.78 -6.41 -4.89
N LEU A 19 -2.52 -7.51 -4.18
CA LEU A 19 -3.17 -7.80 -2.90
C LEU A 19 -2.88 -6.73 -1.85
N PHE A 20 -1.63 -6.25 -1.80
CA PHE A 20 -1.25 -5.16 -0.91
C PHE A 20 -2.04 -3.88 -1.22
N TYR A 21 -2.09 -3.46 -2.49
CA TYR A 21 -2.82 -2.27 -2.88
C TYR A 21 -4.31 -2.39 -2.57
N LEU A 22 -4.89 -3.56 -2.80
CA LEU A 22 -6.29 -3.83 -2.48
C LEU A 22 -6.54 -3.70 -0.97
N LEU A 23 -5.68 -4.28 -0.13
CA LEU A 23 -5.76 -4.14 1.32
C LEU A 23 -5.58 -2.68 1.77
N ALA A 24 -4.63 -1.95 1.18
CA ALA A 24 -4.42 -0.54 1.48
C ALA A 24 -5.65 0.31 1.14
N VAL A 25 -6.30 0.06 0.00
CA VAL A 25 -7.56 0.73 -0.37
C VAL A 25 -8.66 0.40 0.63
N VAL A 26 -8.85 -0.87 1.00
CA VAL A 26 -9.88 -1.27 1.98
C VAL A 26 -9.66 -0.58 3.32
N VAL A 27 -8.42 -0.54 3.81
CA VAL A 27 -8.06 0.16 5.05
C VAL A 27 -8.36 1.66 4.93
N SER A 28 -7.97 2.29 3.83
CA SER A 28 -8.25 3.71 3.57
C SER A 28 -9.73 4.03 3.53
N VAL A 29 -10.57 3.18 2.92
CA VAL A 29 -12.03 3.34 2.88
C VAL A 29 -12.60 3.31 4.29
N ILE A 30 -12.16 2.37 5.12
CA ILE A 30 -12.60 2.27 6.51
C ILE A 30 -12.18 3.53 7.28
N LEU A 31 -10.92 3.97 7.11
CA LEU A 31 -10.40 5.17 7.76
C LEU A 31 -11.18 6.43 7.36
N LEU A 32 -11.50 6.59 6.08
CA LEU A 32 -12.21 7.77 5.57
C LEU A 32 -13.72 7.74 5.86
N SER A 33 -14.27 6.58 6.24
CA SER A 33 -15.69 6.43 6.57
C SER A 33 -15.98 6.63 8.07
N LEU A 34 -14.98 6.96 8.90
CA LEU A 34 -15.20 7.24 10.32
C LEU A 34 -15.94 8.58 10.54
N PRO A 35 -16.79 8.67 11.57
CA PRO A 35 -17.68 9.81 11.78
C PRO A 35 -16.96 11.12 12.13
N PHE A 36 -15.69 11.07 12.57
CA PHE A 36 -14.91 12.28 12.87
C PHE A 36 -14.20 12.88 11.64
N VAL A 37 -14.16 12.14 10.53
CA VAL A 37 -13.41 12.52 9.32
C VAL A 37 -14.20 13.53 8.48
N THR A 38 -15.51 13.37 8.40
CA THR A 38 -16.39 14.22 7.59
C THR A 38 -17.09 15.28 8.44
N LYS A 39 -17.35 16.45 7.85
CA LYS A 39 -18.11 17.51 8.52
C LYS A 39 -19.58 17.12 8.64
N PRO A 40 -20.28 17.52 9.71
CA PRO A 40 -21.70 17.26 9.88
C PRO A 40 -22.51 17.90 8.75
N GLY A 41 -23.50 17.17 8.21
CA GLY A 41 -24.41 17.66 7.17
C GLY A 41 -23.94 17.43 5.73
N VAL A 42 -22.75 16.84 5.51
CA VAL A 42 -22.26 16.53 4.17
C VAL A 42 -22.76 15.16 3.69
N LYS A 43 -23.18 15.09 2.43
CA LYS A 43 -23.50 13.82 1.78
C LYS A 43 -22.20 13.10 1.44
N TRP A 44 -21.89 12.04 2.18
CA TRP A 44 -20.71 11.20 1.98
C TRP A 44 -21.17 9.79 1.60
N THR A 45 -21.01 9.42 0.32
CA THR A 45 -21.42 8.09 -0.15
C THR A 45 -20.26 7.10 -0.13
N PHE A 46 -20.57 5.80 -0.16
CA PHE A 46 -19.56 4.75 -0.26
C PHE A 46 -18.72 4.86 -1.54
N ILE A 47 -19.33 5.27 -2.65
CA ILE A 47 -18.63 5.48 -3.92
C ILE A 47 -17.59 6.59 -3.79
N ASP A 48 -17.93 7.70 -3.11
CA ASP A 48 -17.00 8.81 -2.89
C ASP A 48 -15.83 8.35 -2.02
N ALA A 49 -16.13 7.63 -0.94
CA ALA A 49 -15.10 7.07 -0.06
C ALA A 49 -14.16 6.11 -0.81
N LEU A 50 -14.70 5.23 -1.65
CA LEU A 50 -13.91 4.31 -2.46
C LEU A 50 -13.04 5.05 -3.48
N PHE A 51 -13.61 6.00 -4.21
CA PHE A 51 -12.87 6.77 -5.21
C PHE A 51 -11.74 7.58 -4.58
N THR A 52 -12.05 8.34 -3.53
CA THR A 52 -11.06 9.15 -2.80
C THR A 52 -9.98 8.27 -2.18
N SER A 53 -10.32 7.10 -1.63
CA SER A 53 -9.33 6.15 -1.09
C SER A 53 -8.40 5.60 -2.16
N VAL A 54 -8.94 5.18 -3.31
CA VAL A 54 -8.13 4.70 -4.43
C VAL A 54 -7.19 5.80 -4.92
N SER A 55 -7.71 7.00 -5.14
CA SER A 55 -6.89 8.10 -5.64
C SER A 55 -5.79 8.53 -4.66
N ALA A 56 -6.09 8.54 -3.36
CA ALA A 56 -5.11 8.85 -2.32
C ALA A 56 -4.02 7.78 -2.22
N VAL A 57 -4.39 6.49 -2.23
CA VAL A 57 -3.42 5.37 -2.16
C VAL A 57 -2.54 5.31 -3.42
N SER A 58 -3.08 5.62 -4.60
CA SER A 58 -2.28 5.70 -5.84
C SER A 58 -1.57 7.04 -6.04
N VAL A 59 -1.77 8.00 -5.15
CA VAL A 59 -1.18 9.36 -5.22
C VAL A 59 -1.53 10.09 -6.52
N THR A 60 -2.74 9.87 -7.06
CA THR A 60 -3.20 10.59 -8.26
C THR A 60 -3.66 12.00 -7.95
N GLY A 61 -4.19 12.23 -6.74
CA GLY A 61 -4.67 13.55 -6.31
C GLY A 61 -6.02 13.97 -6.91
N LEU A 62 -6.85 13.03 -7.38
CA LEU A 62 -8.20 13.29 -7.88
C LEU A 62 -9.22 13.22 -6.74
N SER A 63 -10.20 14.12 -6.77
CA SER A 63 -11.31 14.13 -5.83
C SER A 63 -12.63 14.40 -6.55
N VAL A 64 -13.66 13.62 -6.22
CA VAL A 64 -15.05 13.81 -6.71
C VAL A 64 -15.83 14.85 -5.91
N ILE A 65 -15.24 15.32 -4.80
CA ILE A 65 -15.83 16.20 -3.81
C ILE A 65 -14.85 17.30 -3.40
N THR A 66 -15.37 18.41 -2.89
CA THR A 66 -14.55 19.49 -2.36
C THR A 66 -13.98 19.10 -0.99
N ILE A 67 -12.66 18.88 -0.93
CA ILE A 67 -11.95 18.39 0.28
C ILE A 67 -12.14 19.37 1.46
N SER A 68 -12.02 20.67 1.22
CA SER A 68 -12.14 21.72 2.24
C SER A 68 -13.53 21.79 2.88
N ASP A 69 -14.56 21.45 2.12
CA ASP A 69 -15.96 21.55 2.56
C ASP A 69 -16.45 20.24 3.18
N THR A 70 -15.85 19.11 2.77
CA THR A 70 -16.28 17.77 3.18
C THR A 70 -15.55 17.26 4.41
N PHE A 71 -14.23 17.46 4.49
CA PHE A 71 -13.42 16.87 5.57
C PHE A 71 -13.22 17.83 6.74
N THR A 72 -13.21 17.29 7.95
CA THR A 72 -12.73 17.98 9.14
C THR A 72 -11.21 18.11 9.07
N THR A 73 -10.60 18.92 9.95
CA THR A 73 -9.14 18.99 10.07
C THR A 73 -8.52 17.61 10.36
N ALA A 74 -9.18 16.80 11.18
CA ALA A 74 -8.75 15.42 11.43
C ALA A 74 -8.85 14.55 10.17
N GLY A 75 -9.92 14.70 9.38
CA GLY A 75 -10.07 14.01 8.10
C GLY A 75 -9.00 14.38 7.07
N ILE A 76 -8.62 15.65 6.99
CA ILE A 76 -7.54 16.12 6.11
C ILE A 76 -6.20 15.50 6.53
N ILE A 77 -5.93 15.40 7.84
CA ILE A 77 -4.72 14.74 8.35
C ILE A 77 -4.72 13.25 7.98
N VAL A 78 -5.85 12.56 8.14
CA VAL A 78 -6.00 11.14 7.73
C VAL A 78 -5.73 10.98 6.23
N LEU A 79 -6.33 11.84 5.41
CA LEU A 79 -6.13 11.83 3.96
C LEU A 79 -4.66 12.08 3.57
N ALA A 80 -4.00 13.02 4.23
CA ALA A 80 -2.59 13.31 4.02
C ALA A 80 -1.68 12.13 4.41
N LEU A 81 -2.00 11.42 5.51
CA LEU A 81 -1.28 10.20 5.90
C LEU A 81 -1.47 9.09 4.87
N ILE A 82 -2.68 8.89 4.35
CA ILE A 82 -2.94 7.91 3.29
C ILE A 82 -2.13 8.25 2.04
N LEU A 83 -2.10 9.52 1.62
CA LEU A 83 -1.30 9.99 0.48
C LEU A 83 0.20 9.74 0.69
N GLN A 84 0.73 10.03 1.88
CA GLN A 84 2.13 9.83 2.19
C GLN A 84 2.50 8.34 2.16
N LEU A 85 1.66 7.47 2.72
CA LEU A 85 1.85 6.02 2.71
C LEU A 85 1.72 5.45 1.30
N GLY A 86 0.81 5.98 0.48
CA GLY A 86 0.69 5.65 -0.94
C GLY A 86 1.98 5.97 -1.72
N GLY A 87 2.58 7.13 -1.46
CA GLY A 87 3.82 7.58 -2.13
C GLY A 87 5.05 6.76 -1.80
N LEU A 88 5.11 6.15 -0.62
CA LEU A 88 6.16 5.21 -0.24
C LEU A 88 6.00 3.83 -0.94
N GLY A 89 4.78 3.51 -1.39
CA GLY A 89 4.28 2.17 -1.72
C GLY A 89 5.19 1.33 -2.61
N ILE A 90 5.32 1.64 -3.90
CA ILE A 90 5.95 0.70 -4.86
C ILE A 90 7.43 0.45 -4.53
N MET A 91 8.19 1.51 -4.22
CA MET A 91 9.64 1.39 -3.98
C MET A 91 9.93 0.69 -2.65
N ALA A 92 9.20 1.02 -1.58
CA ALA A 92 9.36 0.35 -0.30
C ALA A 92 8.92 -1.12 -0.37
N LEU A 93 7.81 -1.42 -1.07
CA LEU A 93 7.32 -2.79 -1.24
C LEU A 93 8.22 -3.64 -2.12
N GLY A 94 8.73 -3.09 -3.22
CA GLY A 94 9.69 -3.80 -4.07
C GLY A 94 10.92 -4.21 -3.25
N THR A 95 11.41 -3.32 -2.40
CA THR A 95 12.54 -3.57 -1.50
C THR A 95 12.18 -4.56 -0.39
N PHE A 96 11.01 -4.42 0.25
CA PHE A 96 10.54 -5.30 1.34
C PHE A 96 10.28 -6.73 0.85
N VAL A 97 9.66 -6.87 -0.34
CA VAL A 97 9.49 -8.16 -1.01
C VAL A 97 10.86 -8.74 -1.39
N TRP A 98 11.79 -7.94 -1.88
CA TRP A 98 13.15 -8.41 -2.20
C TRP A 98 13.90 -8.92 -0.96
N ILE A 99 13.77 -8.23 0.17
CA ILE A 99 14.33 -8.61 1.48
C ILE A 99 13.65 -9.89 2.02
N ILE A 100 12.32 -9.98 1.99
CA ILE A 100 11.55 -11.16 2.47
C ILE A 100 11.75 -12.39 1.59
N THR A 101 11.79 -12.20 0.27
CA THR A 101 12.08 -13.28 -0.68
C THR A 101 13.50 -13.79 -0.49
N GLY A 102 14.35 -13.02 0.19
CA GLY A 102 15.62 -13.51 0.70
C GLY A 102 16.45 -14.10 -0.42
N LYS A 103 16.51 -13.44 -1.60
CA LYS A 103 17.53 -13.74 -2.61
C LYS A 103 18.91 -13.32 -2.08
N LYS A 104 19.31 -13.96 -0.98
CA LYS A 104 20.69 -14.09 -0.55
C LYS A 104 21.37 -14.85 -1.69
N ILE A 105 22.48 -14.33 -2.17
CA ILE A 105 23.41 -15.09 -2.99
C ILE A 105 23.72 -16.36 -2.19
N GLY A 106 23.14 -17.49 -2.59
CA GLY A 106 23.34 -18.76 -1.90
C GLY A 106 24.82 -19.13 -1.89
N LEU A 107 25.25 -19.87 -0.87
CA LEU A 107 26.64 -20.34 -0.73
C LEU A 107 27.18 -20.98 -2.03
N GLN A 108 26.32 -21.62 -2.83
CA GLN A 108 26.70 -22.16 -4.14
C GLN A 108 27.10 -21.07 -5.16
N ARG A 109 26.37 -19.95 -5.25
CA ARG A 109 26.78 -18.82 -6.12
C ARG A 109 28.03 -18.12 -5.57
N ARG A 110 28.19 -18.02 -4.24
CA ARG A 110 29.45 -17.52 -3.63
C ARG A 110 30.65 -18.41 -3.94
N ARG A 111 30.48 -19.75 -3.91
CA ARG A 111 31.55 -20.70 -4.29
C ARG A 111 31.92 -20.63 -5.76
N LEU A 112 30.94 -20.46 -6.65
CA LEU A 112 31.22 -20.25 -8.08
C LEU A 112 32.00 -18.94 -8.33
N ILE A 113 31.63 -17.85 -7.65
CA ILE A 113 32.36 -16.57 -7.75
C ILE A 113 33.77 -16.68 -7.15
N MET A 114 33.95 -17.41 -6.03
CA MET A 114 35.28 -17.69 -5.46
C MET A 114 36.15 -18.57 -6.35
N ALA A 115 35.56 -19.53 -7.07
CA ALA A 115 36.28 -20.37 -8.02
C ALA A 115 36.70 -19.59 -9.27
N ASP A 116 35.86 -18.65 -9.72
CA ASP A 116 36.11 -17.77 -10.88
C ASP A 116 37.17 -16.69 -10.57
N HIS A 117 37.21 -16.18 -9.34
CA HIS A 117 38.19 -15.18 -8.89
C HIS A 117 39.55 -15.76 -8.46
N ASN A 118 39.72 -17.09 -8.57
CA ASN A 118 41.00 -17.78 -8.33
C ASN A 118 41.71 -18.13 -9.65
N GLN A 119 41.52 -17.30 -10.68
CA GLN A 119 42.33 -17.29 -11.90
C GLN A 119 43.24 -16.07 -11.93
#